data_AF-A0A642PJQ1-F1
#
_entry.id   AF-A0A642PJQ1-F1
#
_cell.length_a   1.000
_cell.length_b   1.000
_cell.length_c   1.000
_cell.angle_alpha   90.00
_cell.angle_beta   90.00
_cell.angle_gamma   90.00
#
_symmetry.space_group_name_H-M   'P 1'
#
loop_
_entity.id
_entity.type
_entity.pdbx_description
1 polymer ?
#
loop_
_entity_poly.entity_id
_entity_poly.type
_entity_poly.pdbx_seq_one_letter_code
_entity_poly.pdbx_strand_id
1 'polypeptide(L)' 'MARFTEEEKMLRRIDKRFSKGVVEYGLIEDGDKILIGLSGGKDSLALVELLARRARVYKPRFSVVAVHVVMKN' A
#
# COMPACT_ATOMS: atom_id res chain seq x y z
N MET A 1 -26.72 0.67 -13.28
CA MET A 1 -25.33 0.48 -12.83
C MET A 1 -24.69 1.84 -12.63
N ALA A 2 -24.12 2.13 -11.46
CA ALA A 2 -23.37 3.38 -11.26
C ALA A 2 -22.19 3.43 -12.24
N ARG A 3 -22.04 4.54 -12.96
CA ARG A 3 -20.86 4.77 -13.82
C ARG A 3 -19.71 5.25 -12.92
N PHE A 4 -18.63 4.49 -12.87
CA PHE A 4 -17.39 4.92 -12.23
C PHE A 4 -16.70 5.99 -13.08
N THR A 5 -16.13 6.98 -12.40
CA THR A 5 -15.22 7.96 -12.98
C THR A 5 -13.93 7.30 -13.49
N GLU A 6 -13.19 7.97 -14.37
CA GLU A 6 -11.91 7.47 -14.86
C GLU A 6 -10.87 7.31 -13.74
N GLU A 7 -10.89 8.20 -12.75
CA GLU A 7 -10.04 8.12 -11.57
C GLU A 7 -10.34 6.86 -10.74
N GLU A 8 -11.61 6.58 -10.46
CA GLU A 8 -12.01 5.37 -9.73
C GLU A 8 -11.61 4.09 -10.48
N LYS A 9 -11.72 4.07 -11.81
CA LYS A 9 -11.26 2.94 -12.63
C LYS A 9 -9.75 2.75 -12.52
N MET A 10 -8.98 3.85 -12.55
CA MET A 10 -7.53 3.82 -12.39
C MET A 10 -7.15 3.27 -11.01
N LEU A 11 -7.73 3.81 -9.93
CA LEU A 11 -7.48 3.37 -8.56
C LEU A 11 -7.78 1.88 -8.39
N ARG A 12 -8.94 1.42 -8.87
CA ARG A 12 -9.30 -0.01 -8.86
C ARG A 12 -8.28 -0.89 -9.59
N ARG A 13 -7.73 -0.42 -10.71
CA ARG A 13 -6.71 -1.15 -11.47
C ARG A 13 -5.41 -1.28 -10.68
N ILE A 14 -5.01 -0.20 -9.99
CA ILE A 14 -3.82 -0.20 -9.13
C ILE A 14 -4.02 -1.13 -7.93
N ASP A 15 -5.13 -1.00 -7.20
CA ASP A 15 -5.47 -1.84 -6.04
C ASP A 15 -5.48 -3.33 -6.40
N LYS A 16 -6.03 -3.67 -7.58
CA LYS A 16 -6.05 -5.05 -8.08
C LYS A 16 -4.64 -5.59 -8.34
N ARG A 17 -3.77 -4.79 -8.95
CA ARG A 17 -2.38 -5.20 -9.23
C ARG A 17 -1.58 -5.34 -7.95
N PHE A 18 -1.72 -4.41 -7.02
CA PHE A 18 -1.10 -4.46 -5.70
C PHE A 18 -1.53 -5.73 -4.95
N SER A 19 -2.84 -5.98 -4.85
CA SER A 19 -3.37 -7.15 -4.16
C SER A 19 -2.93 -8.46 -4.81
N LYS A 20 -2.87 -8.51 -6.15
CA LYS A 20 -2.33 -9.67 -6.88
C LYS A 20 -0.88 -9.93 -6.49
N GLY A 21 -0.03 -8.90 -6.49
CA GLY A 21 1.38 -9.04 -6.10
C GLY A 21 1.56 -9.51 -4.65
N VAL A 22 0.80 -8.93 -3.71
CA VAL A 22 0.86 -9.34 -2.30
C VAL A 22 0.54 -10.83 -2.13
N VAL A 23 -0.50 -11.33 -2.81
CA VAL A 23 -0.91 -12.74 -2.72
C VAL A 23 0.04 -13.66 -3.49
N GLU A 24 0.41 -13.29 -4.71
CA GLU A 24 1.24 -14.11 -5.62
C GLU A 24 2.63 -14.36 -5.07
N TYR A 25 3.19 -13.39 -4.34
CA TYR A 25 4.54 -13.47 -3.77
C TYR A 25 4.56 -13.65 -2.25
N GLY A 26 3.41 -13.82 -1.58
CA GLY A 26 3.36 -13.99 -0.13
C GLY A 26 4.00 -12.83 0.65
N LEU A 27 3.78 -11.58 0.23
CA LEU A 27 4.53 -10.43 0.74
C LEU A 27 4.10 -9.96 2.14
N ILE A 28 2.89 -10.34 2.57
CA ILE A 28 2.30 -9.89 3.83
C ILE A 28 1.56 -11.05 4.47
N GLU A 29 1.97 -11.40 5.68
CA GLU A 29 1.39 -12.45 6.52
C GLU A 29 0.75 -11.87 7.80
N ASP A 30 0.01 -12.71 8.51
CA ASP A 30 -0.64 -12.30 9.76
C ASP A 30 0.40 -12.06 10.86
N GLY A 31 0.33 -10.91 11.51
CA GLY A 31 1.27 -10.47 12.53
C GLY A 31 2.42 -9.59 12.02
N ASP A 32 2.54 -9.37 10.70
CA ASP A 32 3.64 -8.60 10.14
C ASP A 32 3.72 -7.15 10.66
N LYS A 33 4.96 -6.69 10.84
CA LYS A 33 5.29 -5.30 11.14
C LYS A 33 6.14 -4.74 10.02
N ILE A 34 5.50 -4.04 9.11
CA ILE A 34 6.12 -3.54 7.88
C ILE A 34 6.67 -2.14 8.13
N LEU A 35 7.98 -1.96 7.89
CA LEU A 35 8.61 -0.65 7.85
C LEU A 35 8.75 -0.21 6.39
N ILE A 36 8.26 0.98 6.06
CA ILE A 36 8.36 1.56 4.72
C ILE A 36 9.25 2.79 4.73
N GLY A 37 10.27 2.77 3.87
CA GLY A 37 11.10 3.94 3.57
C GLY A 37 10.29 4.95 2.76
N LEU A 38 10.04 6.12 3.34
CA LEU A 38 9.32 7.21 2.69
C LEU A 38 10.34 8.22 2.15
N SER A 39 10.50 8.32 0.83
CA SER A 39 11.42 9.29 0.21
C SER A 39 10.79 10.67 0.00
N GLY A 40 9.46 10.77 0.08
CA GLY A 40 8.68 11.95 -0.30
C GLY A 40 8.27 11.97 -1.77
N GLY A 41 8.72 11.00 -2.57
CA GLY A 41 8.29 10.84 -3.95
C GLY A 41 6.90 10.22 -4.08
N LYS A 42 6.24 10.47 -5.22
CA LYS A 42 4.89 9.96 -5.55
C LYS A 42 4.75 8.45 -5.36
N ASP A 43 5.79 7.69 -5.70
CA ASP A 43 5.75 6.22 -5.67
C ASP A 43 5.74 5.71 -4.22
N SER A 44 6.57 6.30 -3.36
CA SER A 44 6.60 5.97 -1.93
C SER A 44 5.31 6.36 -1.20
N LEU A 45 4.73 7.52 -1.55
CA LEU A 45 3.45 7.97 -1.01
C LEU A 45 2.29 7.07 -1.47
N ALA A 46 2.26 6.71 -2.76
CA ALA A 46 1.25 5.81 -3.31
C ALA A 46 1.32 4.41 -2.64
N LEU A 47 2.53 3.88 -2.41
CA LEU A 47 2.69 2.60 -1.72
C LEU A 47 2.22 2.66 -0.26
N VAL A 48 2.52 3.75 0.47
CA VAL A 48 1.98 3.97 1.83
C VAL A 48 0.46 3.95 1.83
N GLU A 49 -0.18 4.65 0.90
CA GLU A 49 -1.65 4.69 0.80
C GLU A 49 -2.24 3.30 0.52
N LEU A 50 -1.64 2.53 -0.39
CA LEU A 50 -2.07 1.16 -0.70
C LEU A 50 -1.95 0.23 0.52
N LEU A 51 -0.83 0.31 1.24
CA LEU A 51 -0.60 -0.46 2.46
C LEU A 51 -1.56 -0.05 3.58
N ALA A 52 -1.81 1.25 3.76
CA ALA A 52 -2.75 1.76 4.76
C ALA A 52 -4.19 1.31 4.48
N ARG A 53 -4.63 1.34 3.21
CA ARG A 53 -5.94 0.78 2.80
C ARG A 53 -6.01 -0.70 3.07
N ARG A 54 -4.96 -1.45 2.75
CA ARG A 54 -4.90 -2.90 2.99
C ARG A 54 -4.91 -3.24 4.48
N ALA A 55 -4.24 -2.45 5.33
CA ALA A 55 -4.20 -2.64 6.78
C ALA A 55 -5.57 -2.44 7.46
N ARG A 56 -6.52 -1.74 6.81
CA ARG A 56 -7.91 -1.64 7.26
C ARG A 56 -8.71 -2.92 7.02
N VAL A 57 -8.23 -3.82 6.15
CA VAL A 57 -8.84 -5.13 5.93
C VAL A 57 -8.46 -6.04 7.09
N TYR A 58 -9.44 -6.77 7.63
CA TYR A 58 -9.26 -7.56 8.84
C TYR A 58 -8.22 -8.69 8.74
N LYS A 59 -7.94 -9.22 7.55
CA LYS A 59 -6.92 -10.25 7.33
C LYS A 59 -6.10 -10.01 6.05
N PRO A 60 -4.77 -10.27 6.07
CA PRO A 60 -3.96 -10.51 7.27
C PRO A 60 -3.95 -9.28 8.18
N ARG A 61 -3.80 -9.46 9.50
CA ARG A 61 -3.62 -8.36 10.44
C ARG A 61 -2.14 -7.98 10.45
N PHE A 62 -1.81 -6.78 10.02
CA PHE A 62 -0.43 -6.29 10.03
C PHE A 62 -0.41 -4.81 10.42
N SER A 63 0.77 -4.31 10.74
CA SER A 63 1.01 -2.90 11.05
C SER A 63 2.02 -2.31 10.08
N VAL A 64 1.90 -1.01 9.80
CA VAL A 64 2.77 -0.28 8.88
C VAL A 64 3.33 0.93 9.59
N VAL A 65 4.65 1.12 9.51
CA VAL A 65 5.36 2.30 10.02
C VAL A 65 6.14 2.94 8.88
N ALA A 66 5.92 4.22 8.63
CA ALA A 66 6.68 4.98 7.65
C ALA A 66 7.88 5.68 8.30
N VAL A 67 9.04 5.58 7.66
CA VAL A 67 10.28 6.24 8.10
C VAL A 67 10.84 7.08 6.96
N HIS A 68 11.05 8.37 7.21
CA HIS A 68 11.79 9.26 6.33
C HIS A 68 13.18 9.49 6.92
N VAL A 69 14.22 9.10 6.18
CA VAL A 69 15.61 9.29 6.60
C VAL A 69 16.05 10.69 6.16
N VAL A 70 16.35 11.55 7.13
CA VAL A 70 16.93 12.87 6.88
C VAL A 70 18.42 12.80 7.15
N MET A 71 19.24 13.03 6.12
CA MET A 71 20.67 13.23 6.29
C MET A 71 20.95 14.72 6.48
N LYS A 72 21.70 15.05 7.53
CA LYS A 72 22.30 16.38 7.71
C LYS A 72 23.80 16.22 7.55
N ASN A 73 24.39 17.03 6.68
CA ASN A 73 25.84 17.15 6.55
C ASN A 73 26.40 17.94 7.73
#